data_AF-J4W8C0-F1
#
_entry.id   AF-J4W8C0-F1
#
_cell.length_a   1.000
_cell.length_b   1.000
_cell.length_c   1.000
_cell.angle_alpha   90.00
_cell.angle_beta   90.00
_cell.angle_gamma   90.00
#
_symmetry.space_group_name_H-M   'P 1'
#
loop_
_entity.id
_entity.type
_entity.pdbx_description
1 polymer ?
#
loop_
_entity_poly.entity_id
_entity_poly.type
_entity_poly.pdbx_seq_one_letter_code
_entity_poly.pdbx_strand_id
1 'polypeptide(L)'
;MKILIRLRGNEYLGYYVLEDNETIKEQEFEELPYKAGYYNETYYDEKEKILKQRYIEMPKTKEQLLEEEIEKIKRAIADGNPDLSELDTLRANSNRKKTDSVPNLSELDNL
;
A
#
# COMPACT_ATOMS: atom_id res chain seq x y z
N MET A 1 39.70 -0.52 14.85
CA MET A 1 38.38 -0.29 15.48
C MET A 1 38.21 1.19 15.80
N LYS A 2 37.14 1.80 15.30
CA LYS A 2 36.77 3.20 15.59
C LYS A 2 35.36 3.24 16.20
N ILE A 3 35.00 4.35 16.84
CA ILE A 3 33.65 4.55 17.40
C ILE A 3 33.12 5.90 16.90
N LEU A 4 31.90 5.90 16.36
CA LEU A 4 31.15 7.13 16.11
C LEU A 4 30.24 7.40 17.32
N ILE A 5 30.29 8.60 17.89
CA ILE A 5 29.39 9.02 18.97
C ILE A 5 28.30 9.92 18.37
N ARG A 6 27.04 9.64 18.69
CA ARG A 6 25.90 10.44 18.28
C ARG A 6 25.50 11.37 19.42
N LEU A 7 25.53 12.68 19.15
CA LEU A 7 25.13 13.72 20.09
C LEU A 7 24.01 14.58 19.50
N ARG A 8 23.14 15.12 20.35
CA ARG A 8 22.24 16.23 20.02
C ARG A 8 22.63 17.43 20.89
N GLY A 9 23.44 18.33 20.32
CA GLY A 9 24.15 19.31 21.14
C GLY A 9 25.10 18.59 22.12
N ASN A 10 24.86 18.71 23.42
CA ASN A 10 25.63 18.01 24.46
C ASN A 10 24.94 16.74 24.99
N GLU A 11 23.72 16.43 24.54
CA GLU A 11 23.00 15.23 24.95
C GLU A 11 23.56 14.00 24.23
N TYR A 12 23.93 12.97 24.99
CA TYR A 12 24.40 11.70 24.45
C TYR A 12 23.22 10.85 23.95
N LEU A 13 23.24 10.51 22.65
CA LEU A 13 22.20 9.68 22.03
C LEU A 13 22.63 8.24 21.78
N GLY A 14 23.94 7.93 21.83
CA GLY A 14 24.46 6.59 21.58
C GLY A 14 25.78 6.57 20.82
N TYR A 15 26.20 5.38 20.42
CA TYR A 15 27.41 5.17 19.64
C TYR A 15 27.25 4.03 18.63
N TYR A 16 28.12 4.03 17.62
CA TYR A 16 28.29 2.95 16.67
C TYR A 16 29.74 2.49 16.70
N VAL A 17 29.96 1.19 16.82
CA VAL A 17 31.29 0.59 16.63
C VAL A 17 31.50 0.43 15.13
N LEU A 18 32.67 0.86 14.66
CA LEU A 18 33.05 0.77 13.26
C LEU A 18 34.21 -0.18 13.07
N GLU A 19 34.08 -1.05 12.08
CA GLU A 19 35.16 -1.88 11.56
C GLU A 19 36.12 -1.05 10.71
N ASP A 20 37.33 -1.57 10.48
CA ASP A 20 38.41 -0.81 9.83
C ASP A 20 38.14 -0.48 8.35
N ASN A 21 37.21 -1.19 7.72
CA ASN A 21 36.78 -1.02 6.33
C ASN A 21 35.47 -0.23 6.17
N GLU A 22 34.84 0.22 7.27
CA GLU A 22 33.59 0.96 7.21
C GLU A 22 33.84 2.46 6.98
N THR A 23 32.91 3.09 6.25
CA THR A 23 32.94 4.53 5.97
C THR A 23 31.61 5.15 6.37
N ILE A 24 31.68 6.39 6.87
CA ILE A 24 30.51 7.15 7.29
C ILE A 24 30.21 8.18 6.22
N LYS A 25 28.96 8.22 5.78
CA LYS A 25 28.47 9.23 4.86
C LYS A 25 27.37 10.03 5.53
N GLU A 26 27.61 11.32 5.68
CA GLU A 26 26.57 12.27 6.04
C GLU A 26 25.87 12.74 4.76
N GLN A 27 24.55 12.89 4.84
CA GLN A 27 23.77 13.47 3.76
C GLN A 27 22.74 14.41 4.36
N GLU A 28 22.62 15.59 3.77
CA GLU A 28 21.43 16.41 3.95
C GLU A 28 20.27 15.70 3.25
N PHE A 29 19.13 15.69 3.91
CA PHE A 29 17.96 14.95 3.46
C PHE A 29 16.73 15.80 3.75
N GLU A 30 16.04 16.20 2.69
CA GLU A 30 14.76 16.86 2.77
C GLU A 30 13.66 15.81 2.58
N GLU A 31 12.74 15.73 3.53
CA GLU A 31 11.63 14.80 3.43
C GLU A 31 10.67 15.25 2.32
N LEU A 32 10.23 14.30 1.48
CA LEU A 32 9.15 14.52 0.54
C LEU A 32 7.92 15.05 1.29
N PRO A 33 7.24 16.09 0.76
CA PRO A 33 6.07 16.62 1.41
C PRO A 33 4.94 15.59 1.48
N TYR A 34 3.99 15.83 2.39
CA TYR A 34 2.79 15.02 2.46
C TYR A 34 2.00 15.05 1.14
N LYS A 35 1.59 13.87 0.67
CA LYS A 35 0.72 13.71 -0.50
C LYS A 35 -0.42 12.76 -0.16
N ALA A 36 -1.66 13.24 -0.21
CA ALA A 36 -2.85 12.44 0.08
C ALA A 36 -2.92 11.21 -0.85
N GLY A 37 -3.24 10.04 -0.28
CA GLY A 37 -3.28 8.78 -1.01
C GLY A 37 -1.91 8.11 -1.22
N TYR A 38 -0.81 8.69 -0.71
CA TYR A 38 0.54 8.12 -0.82
C TYR A 38 1.24 8.09 0.54
N TYR A 39 2.17 7.16 0.72
CA TYR A 39 3.18 7.19 1.77
C TYR A 39 4.58 7.37 1.17
N ASN A 40 5.49 7.95 1.94
CA ASN A 40 6.88 8.14 1.51
C ASN A 40 7.72 6.95 1.96
N GLU A 41 8.38 6.29 1.02
CA GLU A 41 9.34 5.23 1.30
C GLU A 41 10.76 5.75 1.10
N THR A 42 11.59 5.64 2.14
CA THR A 42 13.03 5.91 2.04
C THR A 42 13.75 4.62 1.65
N TYR A 43 14.60 4.68 0.62
CA TYR A 43 15.38 3.55 0.13
C TYR A 43 16.81 3.96 -0.21
N TYR A 44 17.73 3.00 -0.18
CA TYR A 44 19.12 3.22 -0.58
C TYR A 44 19.28 3.03 -2.08
N ASP A 45 19.71 4.07 -2.78
CA ASP A 45 20.03 4.01 -4.20
C ASP A 45 21.44 3.46 -4.37
N GLU A 46 21.54 2.19 -4.80
CA GLU A 46 22.83 1.51 -4.99
C GLU A 46 23.72 2.13 -6.08
N LYS A 47 23.16 2.88 -7.03
CA LYS A 47 23.93 3.49 -8.11
C LYS A 47 24.57 4.79 -7.63
N GLU A 48 23.80 5.61 -6.94
CA GLU A 48 24.26 6.92 -6.44
C GLU A 48 24.83 6.86 -5.02
N LYS A 49 24.68 5.72 -4.34
CA LYS A 49 25.13 5.47 -2.97
C LYS A 49 24.60 6.51 -1.98
N ILE A 50 23.31 6.86 -2.09
CA ILE A 50 22.61 7.82 -1.24
C ILE A 50 21.21 7.29 -0.88
N LEU A 51 20.63 7.75 0.23
CA LEU A 51 19.22 7.51 0.53
C LEU A 51 18.35 8.49 -0.26
N LYS A 52 17.34 7.95 -0.93
CA LYS A 52 16.31 8.70 -1.65
C LYS A 52 14.92 8.36 -1.12
N GLN A 53 13.93 9.14 -1.53
CA GLN A 53 12.53 8.84 -1.26
C GLN A 53 11.71 8.75 -2.53
N ARG A 54 10.63 7.97 -2.46
CA ARG A 54 9.60 7.90 -3.50
C ARG A 54 8.22 7.82 -2.87
N TYR A 55 7.21 8.31 -3.59
CA TYR A 55 5.81 8.13 -3.23
C TYR A 55 5.36 6.72 -3.59
N ILE A 56 4.78 6.02 -2.64
CA ILE A 56 4.09 4.75 -2.85
C ILE A 56 2.59 4.97 -2.64
N GLU A 57 1.79 4.58 -3.62
CA GLU A 57 0.33 4.72 -3.54
C GLU A 57 -0.21 3.81 -2.43
N MET A 58 -1.01 4.39 -1.54
CA MET A 58 -1.71 3.62 -0.52
C MET A 58 -2.80 2.80 -1.22
N PRO A 59 -2.84 1.48 -1.02
CA PRO A 59 -3.90 0.67 -1.61
C PRO A 59 -5.25 1.13 -1.09
N LYS A 60 -6.19 1.40 -2.01
CA LYS A 60 -7.56 1.77 -1.66
C LYS A 60 -8.24 0.66 -0.86
N THR A 61 -9.00 1.04 0.15
CA THR A 61 -9.83 0.08 0.89
C THR A 61 -11.04 -0.34 0.05
N LYS A 62 -11.65 -1.49 0.38
CA LYS A 62 -12.89 -1.95 -0.28
C LYS A 62 -14.02 -0.93 -0.15
N GLU A 63 -14.08 -0.23 0.99
CA GLU A 63 -15.07 0.82 1.26
C GLU A 63 -14.86 2.02 0.32
N GLN A 64 -13.62 2.48 0.16
CA GLN A 64 -13.28 3.57 -0.77
C GLN A 64 -13.59 3.22 -2.23
N LEU A 65 -13.29 1.98 -2.64
CA LEU A 65 -13.66 1.50 -3.98
C LEU A 65 -15.18 1.48 -4.17
N LEU A 66 -15.94 1.08 -3.15
CA LEU A 66 -17.39 1.04 -3.19
C LEU A 66 -17.99 2.46 -3.25
N GLU A 67 -17.44 3.41 -2.51
CA GLU A 67 -17.86 4.82 -2.54
C GLU A 67 -17.63 5.46 -3.92
N GLU A 68 -16.47 5.24 -4.54
CA GLU A 68 -16.20 5.71 -5.91
C GLU A 68 -17.20 5.12 -6.91
N GLU A 69 -17.54 3.85 -6.77
CA GLU A 69 -18.50 3.18 -7.65
C GLU A 69 -19.93 3.74 -7.46
N ILE A 70 -20.33 4.00 -6.22
CA ILE A 70 -21.61 4.66 -5.91
C ILE A 70 -21.65 6.07 -6.50
N GLU A 71 -20.56 6.84 -6.42
CA GLU A 71 -20.49 8.17 -7.04
C GLU A 71 -20.61 8.11 -8.56
N LYS A 72 -19.95 7.16 -9.22
CA LYS A 72 -20.09 6.97 -10.67
C LYS A 72 -21.54 6.67 -11.04
N ILE A 73 -22.20 5.77 -10.32
CA ILE A 73 -23.61 5.43 -10.54
C ILE A 73 -24.48 6.67 -10.35
N LYS A 74 -24.26 7.47 -9.30
CA LYS A 74 -25.00 8.72 -9.08
C LYS A 74 -24.83 9.71 -10.24
N ARG A 75 -23.61 9.87 -10.76
CA ARG A 75 -23.35 10.73 -11.93
C ARG A 75 -24.01 10.20 -13.20
N ALA A 76 -23.90 8.90 -13.48
CA ALA A 76 -24.56 8.26 -14.62
C ALA A 76 -26.09 8.41 -14.59
N ILE A 77 -26.69 8.31 -13.38
CA ILE A 77 -28.11 8.59 -13.16
C ILE A 77 -28.43 10.07 -13.41
N ALA A 78 -27.60 11.00 -12.92
CA ALA A 78 -27.80 12.44 -13.10
C ALA A 78 -27.66 12.87 -14.58
N ASP A 79 -26.77 12.24 -15.33
CA ASP A 79 -26.51 12.51 -16.74
C ASP A 79 -27.51 11.81 -17.69
N GLY A 80 -28.47 11.06 -17.14
CA GLY A 80 -29.54 10.41 -17.91
C GLY A 80 -29.09 9.21 -18.76
N ASN A 81 -27.86 8.72 -18.56
CA ASN A 81 -27.33 7.53 -19.21
C ASN A 81 -26.83 6.53 -18.15
N PRO A 82 -27.74 5.75 -17.54
CA PRO A 82 -27.35 4.73 -16.59
C PRO A 82 -26.74 3.56 -17.35
N ASP A 83 -25.46 3.65 -17.73
CA ASP A 83 -24.72 2.50 -18.18
C ASP A 83 -24.46 1.59 -16.97
N LEU A 84 -25.44 0.74 -16.67
CA LEU A 84 -25.47 -0.21 -15.56
C LEU A 84 -24.95 -1.60 -15.99
N SER A 85 -24.37 -1.71 -17.18
CA SER A 85 -23.91 -2.98 -17.75
C SER A 85 -22.84 -3.67 -16.88
N GLU A 86 -22.02 -2.92 -16.16
CA GLU A 86 -21.04 -3.46 -15.21
C GLU A 86 -21.70 -4.10 -13.97
N LEU A 87 -22.88 -3.65 -13.56
CA LEU A 87 -23.63 -4.15 -12.40
C LEU A 87 -24.21 -5.56 -12.65
N ASP A 88 -24.57 -5.86 -13.89
CA ASP A 88 -25.03 -7.20 -14.30
C ASP A 88 -23.91 -8.24 -14.27
N THR A 89 -22.66 -7.84 -14.54
CA THR A 89 -21.50 -8.74 -14.46
C THR A 89 -21.20 -9.18 -13.02
N LEU A 90 -21.40 -8.28 -12.04
CA LEU A 90 -21.25 -8.59 -10.61
C LEU A 90 -22.38 -9.49 -10.10
N ARG A 91 -23.62 -9.30 -10.56
CA ARG A 91 -24.75 -10.17 -10.24
C ARG A 91 -24.56 -11.59 -10.77
N ALA A 92 -24.01 -11.72 -11.99
CA ALA A 92 -23.67 -13.01 -12.59
C ALA A 92 -22.56 -13.74 -11.81
N ASN A 93 -21.55 -13.02 -11.32
CA ASN A 93 -20.45 -13.60 -10.54
C ASN A 93 -20.84 -13.96 -9.08
N SER A 94 -21.77 -13.23 -8.47
CA SER A 94 -22.31 -13.56 -7.14
C SER A 94 -23.18 -14.82 -7.15
N ASN A 95 -23.86 -15.13 -8.27
CA ASN A 95 -24.72 -16.31 -8.36
C ASN A 95 -23.94 -17.60 -8.69
N ARG A 96 -22.80 -17.53 -9.40
CA ARG A 96 -21.94 -18.70 -9.68
C ARG A 96 -21.26 -19.26 -8.42
N LYS A 97 -20.88 -18.41 -7.46
CA LYS A 97 -20.27 -18.88 -6.19
C LYS A 97 -21.23 -19.60 -5.24
N LYS A 98 -22.56 -19.46 -5.42
CA LYS A 98 -23.53 -20.17 -4.56
C LYS A 98 -23.88 -21.57 -5.07
N THR A 99 -23.76 -21.83 -6.38
CA THR A 99 -24.13 -23.14 -6.95
C THR A 99 -23.00 -24.17 -6.86
N ASP A 100 -21.74 -23.74 -6.77
CA ASP A 100 -20.58 -24.64 -6.80
C ASP A 100 -20.05 -24.99 -5.40
N SER A 101 -20.71 -24.53 -4.32
CA SER A 101 -20.21 -24.67 -2.94
C SER A 101 -21.20 -25.24 -1.94
N VAL A 102 -22.38 -25.71 -2.37
CA VAL A 102 -23.28 -26.47 -1.49
C VAL A 102 -23.12 -27.95 -1.86
N PRO A 103 -22.34 -28.75 -1.11
CA PRO A 103 -22.34 -30.19 -1.32
C PRO A 103 -23.75 -30.74 -1.06
N ASN A 104 -24.20 -31.59 -1.98
CA ASN A 104 -25.50 -32.24 -1.89
C ASN A 104 -25.46 -33.20 -0.69
N LEU A 105 -26.24 -32.91 0.36
CA LEU A 105 -26.28 -33.70 1.61
C LEU A 105 -26.73 -35.16 1.43
N SER A 106 -27.13 -35.56 0.23
CA SER A 106 -27.50 -36.94 -0.11
C SER A 106 -26.32 -37.87 -0.43
N GLU A 107 -25.08 -37.38 -0.47
CA GLU A 107 -23.89 -38.20 -0.78
C GLU A 107 -23.13 -38.71 0.47
N LEU A 108 -23.61 -38.40 1.69
CA LEU A 108 -22.95 -38.80 2.94
C LEU A 108 -23.48 -40.11 3.57
N ASP A 109 -24.49 -40.75 2.98
CA ASP A 109 -25.10 -41.98 3.53
C ASP A 109 -24.46 -43.31 3.05
N ASN A 110 -23.30 -43.27 2.38
CA ASN A 110 -22.57 -44.48 1.98
C ASN A 110 -21.09 -44.44 2.40
N LEU A 111 -20.83 -44.24 3.69
CA LEU A 111 -19.52 -44.46 4.33
C LEU A 111 -19.60 -45.56 5.39
#